data_AF-A0A1E3PMH9-F1
#
_entry.id   AF-A0A1E3PMH9-F1
#
_cell.length_a   1.000
_cell.length_b   1.000
_cell.length_c   1.000
_cell.angle_alpha   90.00
_cell.angle_beta   90.00
_cell.angle_gamma   90.00
#
_symmetry.space_group_name_H-M   'P 1'
#
loop_
_entity.id
_entity.type
_entity.pdbx_description
1 polymer ?
#
loop_
_entity_poly.entity_id
_entity_poly.type
_entity_poly.pdbx_seq_one_letter_code
_entity_poly.pdbx_strand_id
1 'polypeptide(L)'
;MADVKSDLPYTWNQTLQEVTITIPIPEGSRPKDLNVSIQKSKILVAVKGSDPVLTGDLFALVSTDESTWTIVDKKELVITLEKINSAEWWPHVVTSAPRIDVTKIEPENSKLSDLDGETRATVEKMMFDQRQKQMGLPSSEELKKQEIFKRFQSQHPEMDFSKVKMDFSS
;
A
#
# COMPACT_ATOMS: atom_id res chain seq x y z
N MET A 1 -2.80 -20.62 -0.67
CA MET A 1 -3.71 -20.24 -1.78
C MET A 1 -5.12 -20.36 -1.25
N ALA A 2 -5.83 -19.24 -1.12
CA ALA A 2 -7.24 -19.20 -0.77
C ALA A 2 -7.93 -18.29 -1.78
N ASP A 3 -8.26 -18.87 -2.92
CA ASP A 3 -9.00 -18.24 -4.00
C ASP A 3 -10.47 -18.12 -3.60
N VAL A 4 -10.82 -17.07 -2.85
CA VAL A 4 -12.21 -16.63 -2.74
C VAL A 4 -12.52 -15.93 -4.07
N LYS A 5 -12.98 -16.70 -5.06
CA LYS A 5 -13.63 -16.15 -6.25
C LYS A 5 -14.91 -15.44 -5.81
N SER A 6 -14.79 -14.15 -5.52
CA SER A 6 -15.93 -13.25 -5.45
C SER A 6 -16.56 -13.22 -6.84
N ASP A 7 -17.81 -13.66 -6.97
CA ASP A 7 -18.64 -13.66 -8.19
C ASP A 7 -19.04 -12.23 -8.59
N LEU A 8 -18.05 -11.35 -8.67
CA LEU A 8 -18.23 -9.98 -9.13
C LEU A 8 -18.15 -9.99 -10.66
N PRO A 9 -19.03 -9.24 -11.35
CA PRO A 9 -18.98 -9.11 -12.81
C PRO A 9 -17.80 -8.23 -13.28
N TYR A 10 -16.84 -7.97 -12.40
CA TYR A 10 -15.66 -7.13 -12.61
C TYR A 10 -14.52 -7.61 -11.72
N THR A 11 -13.29 -7.29 -12.12
CA THR A 11 -12.10 -7.45 -11.28
C THR A 11 -11.60 -6.08 -10.86
N TRP A 12 -10.87 -6.02 -9.74
CA TRP A 12 -10.27 -4.78 -9.30
C TRP A 12 -8.99 -5.05 -8.53
N ASN A 13 -8.10 -4.08 -8.55
CA ASN A 13 -6.89 -4.02 -7.74
C ASN A 13 -6.72 -2.57 -7.25
N GLN A 14 -5.73 -2.34 -6.41
CA GLN A 14 -5.47 -1.02 -5.88
C GLN A 14 -4.01 -0.88 -5.49
N THR A 15 -3.57 0.36 -5.46
CA THR A 15 -2.35 0.81 -4.80
C THR A 15 -2.75 1.65 -3.58
N LEU A 16 -1.78 2.28 -2.94
CA LEU A 16 -2.06 3.31 -1.93
C LEU A 16 -2.76 4.54 -2.53
N GLN A 17 -2.50 4.85 -3.81
CA GLN A 17 -2.95 6.08 -4.48
C GLN A 17 -4.24 5.89 -5.25
N GLU A 18 -4.44 4.73 -5.88
CA GLU A 18 -5.54 4.52 -6.81
C GLU A 18 -6.21 3.16 -6.65
N VAL A 19 -7.42 3.05 -7.21
CA VAL A 19 -8.15 1.79 -7.40
C VAL A 19 -8.40 1.59 -8.89
N THR A 20 -7.94 0.47 -9.44
CA THR A 20 -8.17 0.12 -10.84
C THR A 20 -9.21 -0.99 -10.94
N ILE A 21 -10.25 -0.76 -11.73
CA ILE A 21 -11.41 -1.65 -11.92
C ILE A 21 -11.46 -2.05 -13.40
N THR A 22 -11.55 -3.35 -13.67
CA THR A 22 -11.65 -3.90 -15.02
C THR A 22 -12.96 -4.63 -15.18
N ILE A 23 -13.76 -4.19 -16.16
CA ILE A 23 -15.09 -4.72 -16.45
C ILE A 23 -15.08 -5.30 -17.87
N PRO A 24 -15.33 -6.61 -18.07
CA PRO A 24 -15.53 -7.16 -19.40
C PRO A 24 -16.79 -6.56 -20.03
N ILE A 25 -16.68 -6.07 -21.26
CA ILE A 25 -17.77 -5.48 -22.03
C ILE A 25 -17.95 -6.23 -23.36
N PRO A 26 -19.16 -6.23 -23.96
CA PRO A 26 -19.38 -6.85 -25.26
C PRO A 26 -18.42 -6.32 -26.34
N GLU A 27 -17.89 -7.21 -27.17
CA GLU A 27 -16.93 -6.83 -28.21
C GLU A 27 -17.52 -5.77 -29.15
N GLY A 28 -16.75 -4.71 -29.41
CA GLY A 28 -17.19 -3.60 -30.27
C GLY A 28 -18.05 -2.55 -29.57
N SER A 29 -18.21 -2.66 -28.24
CA SER A 29 -18.79 -1.58 -27.41
C SER A 29 -18.05 -0.27 -27.65
N ARG A 30 -18.81 0.82 -27.82
CA ARG A 30 -18.25 2.17 -28.01
C ARG A 30 -18.52 3.02 -26.76
N PRO A 31 -17.79 4.13 -26.58
CA PRO A 31 -17.99 5.04 -25.45
C PRO A 31 -19.46 5.46 -25.23
N LYS A 32 -20.21 5.71 -26.31
CA LYS A 32 -21.63 6.10 -26.24
C LYS A 32 -22.59 4.98 -25.80
N ASP A 33 -22.12 3.74 -25.82
CA ASP A 33 -22.87 2.56 -25.40
C ASP A 33 -22.63 2.28 -23.89
N LEU A 34 -21.75 3.06 -23.24
CA LEU A 34 -21.42 2.97 -21.83
C LEU A 34 -21.97 4.18 -21.07
N ASN A 35 -22.46 3.94 -19.86
CA ASN A 35 -22.79 4.97 -18.87
C ASN A 35 -21.82 4.83 -17.70
N VAL A 36 -20.79 5.67 -17.69
CA VAL A 36 -19.78 5.72 -16.62
C VAL A 36 -19.92 7.07 -15.91
N SER A 37 -20.37 7.04 -14.66
CA SER A 37 -20.49 8.21 -13.80
C SER A 37 -19.64 8.01 -12.55
N ILE A 38 -18.60 8.83 -12.44
CA ILE A 38 -17.71 8.86 -11.28
C ILE A 38 -18.03 10.14 -10.50
N GLN A 39 -18.44 9.97 -9.25
CA GLN A 39 -18.66 11.06 -8.32
C GLN A 39 -17.71 10.90 -7.14
N LYS A 40 -17.53 11.98 -6.37
CA LYS A 40 -16.58 12.04 -5.26
C LYS A 40 -16.72 10.87 -4.26
N SER A 41 -17.93 10.36 -4.06
CA SER A 41 -18.20 9.25 -3.13
C SER A 41 -19.07 8.15 -3.72
N LYS A 42 -19.35 8.17 -5.03
CA LYS A 42 -20.29 7.24 -5.68
C LYS A 42 -19.80 6.88 -7.08
N ILE A 43 -20.15 5.69 -7.53
CA ILE A 43 -19.88 5.25 -8.89
C ILE A 43 -21.12 4.58 -9.50
N LEU A 44 -21.28 4.75 -10.80
CA LEU A 44 -22.23 4.00 -11.63
C LEU A 44 -21.54 3.63 -12.93
N VAL A 45 -21.61 2.34 -13.26
CA VAL A 45 -21.15 1.77 -14.52
C VAL A 45 -22.22 0.85 -15.06
N ALA A 46 -22.73 1.17 -16.25
CA ALA A 46 -23.72 0.36 -16.94
C ALA A 46 -23.44 0.32 -18.44
N VAL A 47 -23.75 -0.80 -19.08
CA VAL A 47 -23.83 -0.90 -20.53
C VAL A 47 -25.26 -0.59 -20.94
N LYS A 48 -25.45 0.22 -21.97
CA LYS A 48 -26.78 0.64 -22.43
C LYS A 48 -27.65 -0.58 -22.76
N GLY A 49 -28.82 -0.65 -22.12
CA GLY A 49 -29.77 -1.75 -22.30
C GLY A 49 -29.59 -2.92 -21.34
N SER A 50 -28.62 -2.84 -20.42
CA SER A 50 -28.37 -3.82 -19.36
C SER A 50 -28.47 -3.19 -17.97
N ASP A 51 -28.60 -4.03 -16.95
CA ASP A 51 -28.50 -3.59 -15.56
C ASP A 51 -27.10 -3.02 -15.23
N PRO A 52 -26.98 -2.13 -14.24
CA PRO A 52 -25.70 -1.62 -13.79
C PRO A 52 -24.76 -2.74 -13.33
N VAL A 53 -23.55 -2.74 -13.88
CA VAL A 53 -22.50 -3.72 -13.55
C VAL A 53 -21.83 -3.38 -12.23
N LEU A 54 -21.67 -2.08 -11.96
CA LEU A 54 -21.11 -1.56 -10.71
C LEU A 54 -21.89 -0.30 -10.33
N THR A 55 -22.51 -0.29 -9.15
CA THR A 55 -23.17 0.90 -8.64
C THR A 55 -23.19 0.92 -7.11
N GLY A 56 -22.97 2.09 -6.53
CA GLY A 56 -23.06 2.29 -5.08
C GLY A 56 -22.17 3.41 -4.55
N ASP A 57 -22.17 3.53 -3.23
CA ASP A 57 -21.26 4.39 -2.49
C ASP A 57 -19.87 3.76 -2.45
N LEU A 58 -18.85 4.55 -2.83
CA LEU A 58 -17.44 4.17 -2.75
C LEU A 58 -17.02 4.01 -1.29
N PHE A 59 -15.99 3.20 -1.05
CA PHE A 59 -15.45 3.03 0.31
C PHE A 59 -14.89 4.35 0.88
N ALA A 60 -14.16 5.12 0.07
CA ALA A 60 -13.64 6.44 0.44
C ALA A 60 -13.76 7.43 -0.73
N LEU A 61 -13.37 8.68 -0.48
CA LEU A 61 -13.50 9.76 -1.45
C LEU A 61 -12.44 9.67 -2.56
N VAL A 62 -12.84 10.00 -3.79
CA VAL A 62 -11.97 10.01 -4.98
C VAL A 62 -11.93 11.39 -5.64
N SER A 63 -10.79 11.71 -6.28
CA SER A 63 -10.62 12.90 -7.11
C SER A 63 -11.28 12.64 -8.46
N THR A 64 -12.45 13.25 -8.70
CA THR A 64 -13.21 13.04 -9.94
C THR A 64 -12.49 13.56 -11.17
N ASP A 65 -11.67 14.59 -11.02
CA ASP A 65 -10.93 15.23 -12.12
C ASP A 65 -9.70 14.42 -12.53
N GLU A 66 -9.12 13.64 -11.61
CA GLU A 66 -7.97 12.78 -11.85
C GLU A 66 -8.36 11.32 -12.14
N SER A 67 -9.59 10.93 -11.81
CA SER A 67 -10.12 9.61 -12.15
C SER A 67 -10.43 9.52 -13.63
N THR A 68 -10.07 8.40 -14.26
CA THR A 68 -10.24 8.20 -15.71
C THR A 68 -10.91 6.86 -16.01
N TRP A 69 -11.41 6.72 -17.23
CA TRP A 69 -11.85 5.44 -17.75
C TRP A 69 -11.52 5.32 -19.23
N THR A 70 -11.20 4.11 -19.67
CA THR A 70 -10.81 3.81 -21.05
C THR A 70 -11.34 2.46 -21.49
N ILE A 71 -11.52 2.28 -22.80
CA ILE A 71 -11.83 0.98 -23.38
C ILE A 71 -10.52 0.38 -23.91
N VAL A 72 -10.16 -0.79 -23.40
CA VAL A 72 -8.97 -1.54 -23.81
C VAL A 72 -9.38 -2.69 -24.72
N ASP A 73 -8.67 -2.85 -25.84
CA ASP A 73 -8.87 -3.91 -26.83
C ASP A 73 -10.32 -4.10 -27.34
N LYS A 74 -11.18 -3.09 -27.18
CA LYS A 74 -12.63 -3.12 -27.50
C LYS A 74 -13.44 -4.18 -26.75
N LYS A 75 -12.90 -4.74 -25.67
CA LYS A 75 -13.48 -5.84 -24.89
C LYS A 75 -13.50 -5.58 -23.38
N GLU A 76 -12.75 -4.60 -22.90
CA GLU A 76 -12.62 -4.31 -21.47
C GLU A 76 -12.78 -2.81 -21.23
N LEU A 77 -13.57 -2.44 -20.22
CA LEU A 77 -13.64 -1.11 -19.66
C LEU A 77 -12.73 -1.08 -18.43
N VAL A 78 -11.70 -0.24 -18.46
CA VAL A 78 -10.78 -0.01 -17.35
C VAL A 78 -11.09 1.34 -16.74
N ILE A 79 -11.32 1.38 -15.44
CA ILE A 79 -11.61 2.59 -14.67
C ILE A 79 -10.54 2.73 -13.61
N THR A 80 -9.90 3.90 -13.56
CA THR A 80 -8.90 4.25 -12.55
C THR A 80 -9.47 5.35 -11.67
N LEU A 81 -9.62 5.05 -10.38
CA LEU A 81 -10.13 5.97 -9.36
C LEU A 81 -8.97 6.49 -8.50
N GLU A 82 -8.71 7.79 -8.57
CA GLU A 82 -7.66 8.43 -7.77
C GLU A 82 -8.19 8.73 -6.36
N LYS A 83 -7.55 8.20 -5.32
CA LYS A 83 -7.99 8.39 -3.92
C LYS A 83 -7.61 9.79 -3.46
N ILE A 84 -8.54 10.48 -2.78
CA ILE A 84 -8.19 11.76 -2.12
C ILE A 84 -7.27 11.54 -0.92
N ASN A 85 -7.43 10.40 -0.23
CA ASN A 85 -6.57 10.00 0.88
C ASN A 85 -5.75 8.77 0.47
N SER A 86 -4.47 8.98 0.18
CA SER A 86 -3.55 7.97 -0.34
C SER A 86 -2.95 7.04 0.72
N ALA A 87 -3.51 7.01 1.94
CA ALA A 87 -3.00 6.18 3.05
C ALA A 87 -3.94 5.01 3.44
N GLU A 88 -4.98 4.71 2.65
CA GLU A 88 -5.99 3.71 3.03
C GLU A 88 -6.18 2.60 1.98
N TRP A 89 -6.08 1.35 2.45
CA TRP A 89 -6.41 0.16 1.67
C TRP A 89 -7.91 -0.11 1.72
N TRP A 90 -8.53 -0.15 0.55
CA TRP A 90 -9.96 -0.35 0.42
C TRP A 90 -10.31 -1.83 0.56
N PRO A 91 -11.20 -2.22 1.48
CA PRO A 91 -11.68 -3.59 1.56
C PRO A 91 -12.68 -3.90 0.44
N HIS A 92 -13.20 -2.92 -0.28
CA HIS A 92 -14.10 -3.09 -1.43
C HIS A 92 -14.14 -1.80 -2.24
N VAL A 93 -14.56 -1.88 -3.51
CA VAL A 93 -14.79 -0.68 -4.34
C VAL A 93 -16.02 0.08 -3.86
N VAL A 94 -17.15 -0.62 -3.76
CA VAL A 94 -18.42 -0.08 -3.25
C VAL A 94 -18.82 -0.78 -1.95
N THR A 95 -19.46 -0.06 -1.06
CA THR A 95 -19.85 -0.55 0.28
C THR A 95 -20.86 -1.69 0.26
N SER A 96 -21.57 -1.87 -0.86
CA SER A 96 -22.48 -2.99 -1.11
C SER A 96 -21.77 -4.27 -1.57
N ALA A 97 -20.50 -4.20 -1.97
CA ALA A 97 -19.74 -5.36 -2.46
C ALA A 97 -19.08 -6.15 -1.31
N PRO A 98 -18.79 -7.45 -1.52
CA PRO A 98 -18.04 -8.26 -0.57
C PRO A 98 -16.68 -7.63 -0.21
N ARG A 99 -16.32 -7.72 1.06
CA ARG A 99 -15.03 -7.20 1.57
C ARG A 99 -13.90 -8.20 1.29
N ILE A 100 -12.76 -7.71 0.87
CA ILE A 100 -11.48 -8.44 0.90
C ILE A 100 -10.73 -8.15 2.21
N ASP A 101 -9.93 -9.12 2.64
CA ASP A 101 -9.07 -8.96 3.82
C ASP A 101 -7.81 -8.17 3.43
N VAL A 102 -7.83 -6.86 3.71
CA VAL A 102 -6.75 -5.93 3.36
C VAL A 102 -5.50 -6.08 4.21
N THR A 103 -5.56 -6.83 5.31
CA THR A 103 -4.40 -7.05 6.20
C THR A 103 -3.29 -7.88 5.57
N LYS A 104 -3.60 -8.56 4.46
CA LYS A 104 -2.67 -9.42 3.70
C LYS A 104 -2.10 -8.73 2.46
N ILE A 105 -2.45 -7.48 2.21
CA ILE A 105 -1.93 -6.74 1.05
C ILE A 105 -0.51 -6.26 1.39
N GLU A 106 0.48 -6.76 0.66
CA GLU A 106 1.86 -6.30 0.80
C GLU A 106 1.96 -4.87 0.22
N PRO A 107 2.48 -3.88 0.96
CA PRO A 107 2.64 -2.54 0.44
C PRO A 107 3.65 -2.54 -0.72
N GLU A 108 3.37 -1.81 -1.79
CA GLU A 108 4.24 -1.76 -2.98
C GLU A 108 5.67 -1.27 -2.66
N ASN A 109 5.84 -0.46 -1.60
CA ASN A 109 7.13 -0.01 -1.09
C ASN A 109 7.95 -1.10 -0.35
N SER A 110 7.55 -2.37 -0.43
CA SER A 110 8.32 -3.48 0.18
C SER A 110 9.69 -3.69 -0.49
N LYS A 111 9.95 -3.02 -1.61
CA LYS A 111 11.26 -3.03 -2.27
C LYS A 111 12.09 -1.82 -1.87
N LEU A 112 12.97 -2.03 -0.90
CA LEU A 112 14.10 -1.15 -0.55
C LEU A 112 14.92 -0.65 -1.75
N SER A 113 14.81 -1.30 -2.91
CA SER A 113 15.52 -0.91 -4.14
C SER A 113 15.04 0.39 -4.78
N ASP A 114 13.81 0.82 -4.51
CA ASP A 114 13.19 1.98 -5.17
C ASP A 114 13.35 3.28 -4.36
N LEU A 115 13.95 3.20 -3.18
CA LEU A 115 14.30 4.35 -2.33
C LEU A 115 15.68 4.91 -2.71
N ASP A 116 15.83 6.23 -2.69
CA ASP A 116 17.14 6.87 -2.78
C ASP A 116 18.04 6.39 -1.62
N GLY A 117 19.37 6.43 -1.81
CA GLY A 117 20.31 5.78 -0.91
C GLY A 117 20.24 6.25 0.55
N GLU A 118 19.83 7.50 0.79
CA GLU A 118 19.72 8.07 2.13
C GLU A 118 18.43 7.61 2.83
N THR A 119 17.30 7.65 2.12
CA THR A 119 16.02 7.14 2.61
C THR A 119 16.08 5.62 2.85
N ARG A 120 16.74 4.88 1.96
CA ARG A 120 16.94 3.43 2.08
C ARG A 120 17.72 3.07 3.36
N ALA A 121 18.84 3.73 3.62
CA ALA A 121 19.65 3.48 4.82
C ALA A 121 18.86 3.73 6.11
N THR A 122 18.00 4.76 6.09
CA THR A 122 17.13 5.09 7.22
C THR A 122 16.07 4.01 7.45
N VAL A 123 15.43 3.52 6.39
CA VAL A 123 14.44 2.43 6.48
C VAL A 123 15.07 1.11 6.90
N GLU A 124 16.25 0.75 6.38
CA GLU A 124 17.00 -0.45 6.80
C GLU A 124 17.36 -0.38 8.29
N LYS A 125 17.80 0.79 8.78
CA LYS A 125 18.06 1.03 10.21
C LYS A 125 16.79 0.82 11.03
N MET A 126 15.67 1.41 10.62
CA MET A 126 14.40 1.28 11.33
C MET A 126 13.90 -0.16 11.39
N MET A 127 14.00 -0.92 10.28
CA MET A 127 13.62 -2.33 10.26
C MET A 127 14.51 -3.19 11.17
N PHE A 128 15.83 -2.92 11.17
CA PHE A 128 16.78 -3.59 12.05
C PHE A 128 16.42 -3.32 13.53
N ASP A 129 16.23 -2.06 13.90
CA ASP A 129 15.93 -1.65 15.27
C ASP A 129 14.58 -2.21 15.75
N GLN A 130 13.56 -2.22 14.89
CA GLN A 130 12.25 -2.81 15.20
C GLN A 130 12.35 -4.33 15.45
N ARG A 131 13.23 -5.03 14.72
CA ARG A 131 13.48 -6.47 14.93
C ARG A 131 14.28 -6.71 16.21
N GLN A 132 15.32 -5.93 16.48
CA GLN A 132 16.12 -6.02 17.72
C GLN A 132 15.24 -5.80 18.95
N LYS A 133 14.38 -4.76 18.92
CA LYS A 133 13.46 -4.43 20.03
C LYS A 133 12.48 -5.57 20.34
N GLN A 134 11.94 -6.24 19.32
CA GLN A 134 11.07 -7.41 19.52
C GLN A 134 11.81 -8.59 20.14
N MET A 135 13.11 -8.71 19.87
CA MET A 135 13.96 -9.77 20.44
C MET A 135 14.61 -9.36 21.77
N GLY A 136 14.34 -8.16 22.29
CA GLY A 136 15.00 -7.63 23.48
C GLY A 136 16.51 -7.41 23.30
N LEU A 137 16.97 -7.27 22.06
CA LEU A 137 18.37 -7.05 21.70
C LEU A 137 18.65 -5.55 21.48
N PRO A 138 19.92 -5.11 21.62
CA PRO A 138 20.30 -3.70 21.49
C PRO A 138 20.07 -3.16 20.07
N SER A 139 19.64 -1.90 19.96
CA SER A 139 19.48 -1.21 18.68
C SER A 139 20.82 -1.01 17.94
N SER A 140 20.76 -0.58 16.69
CA SER A 140 21.91 -0.20 15.88
C SER A 140 22.77 0.88 16.56
N GLU A 141 22.17 1.80 17.31
CA GLU A 141 22.91 2.86 18.01
C GLU A 141 23.63 2.34 19.25
N GLU A 142 22.98 1.46 20.00
CA GLU A 142 23.59 0.82 21.18
C GLU A 142 24.76 -0.08 20.76
N LEU A 143 24.60 -0.85 19.68
CA LEU A 143 25.69 -1.66 19.11
C LEU A 143 26.87 -0.80 18.67
N LYS A 144 26.61 0.32 17.98
CA LYS A 144 27.65 1.25 17.56
C LYS A 144 28.37 1.87 18.76
N LYS A 145 27.61 2.25 19.80
CA LYS A 145 28.17 2.79 21.05
C LYS A 145 29.03 1.75 21.77
N GLN A 146 28.59 0.49 21.83
CA GLN A 146 29.37 -0.60 22.39
C GLN A 146 30.66 -0.86 21.59
N GLU A 147 30.62 -0.80 20.27
CA GLU A 147 31.81 -0.99 19.43
C GLU A 147 32.82 0.13 19.61
N ILE A 148 32.38 1.39 19.59
CA ILE A 148 33.24 2.56 19.83
C ILE A 148 33.89 2.46 21.21
N PHE A 149 33.10 2.11 22.22
CA PHE A 149 33.60 1.94 23.57
C PHE A 149 34.63 0.80 23.67
N LYS A 150 34.37 -0.36 23.07
CA LYS A 150 35.35 -1.48 23.02
C LYS A 150 36.64 -1.07 22.32
N ARG A 151 36.56 -0.37 21.18
CA ARG A 151 37.76 0.14 20.50
C ARG A 151 38.56 1.09 21.38
N PHE A 152 37.86 1.98 22.10
CA PHE A 152 38.48 2.91 23.04
C PHE A 152 39.20 2.18 24.19
N GLN A 153 38.56 1.16 24.79
CA GLN A 153 39.19 0.33 25.82
C GLN A 153 40.44 -0.40 25.31
N SER A 154 40.39 -0.98 24.11
CA SER A 154 41.54 -1.68 23.54
C SER A 154 42.71 -0.77 23.19
N GLN A 155 42.46 0.50 22.86
CA GLN A 155 43.50 1.49 22.55
C GLN A 155 44.08 2.16 23.80
N HIS A 156 43.36 2.09 24.92
CA HIS A 156 43.78 2.66 26.21
C HIS A 156 43.74 1.61 27.33
N PRO A 157 44.57 0.55 27.24
CA PRO A 157 44.59 -0.54 28.23
C PRO A 157 45.05 -0.09 29.63
N GLU A 158 45.67 1.10 29.74
CA GLU A 158 46.08 1.71 31.02
C GLU A 158 44.92 2.39 31.77
N MET A 159 43.76 2.59 31.14
CA MET A 159 42.58 3.15 31.82
C MET A 159 41.73 2.05 32.46
N ASP A 160 41.49 2.16 33.77
CA ASP A 160 40.62 1.24 34.53
C ASP A 160 39.13 1.67 34.42
N PHE A 161 38.35 0.93 33.64
CA PHE A 161 36.92 1.17 33.43
C PHE A 161 36.02 0.40 34.43
N SER A 162 36.58 -0.27 35.43
CA SER A 162 35.82 -1.09 36.40
C SER A 162 34.82 -0.30 37.26
N LYS A 163 34.96 1.03 37.33
CA LYS A 163 34.08 1.93 38.10
C LYS A 163 33.08 2.74 37.25
N VAL A 164 33.06 2.55 35.92
CA VAL A 164 32.14 3.28 35.04
C VAL A 164 30.76 2.61 35.07
N LYS A 165 29.76 3.26 35.68
CA LYS A 165 28.36 2.88 35.52
C LYS A 165 27.90 3.31 34.13
N MET A 166 27.71 2.33 33.25
CA MET A 166 27.10 2.59 31.96
C MET A 166 25.60 2.38 32.07
N ASP A 167 24.86 3.48 32.24
CA ASP A 167 23.42 3.47 32.01
C ASP A 167 23.16 3.47 30.50
N PHE A 168 22.64 2.35 30.01
CA PHE A 168 22.24 2.17 28.61
C PHE A 168 20.73 2.27 28.40
N SER A 169 19.94 2.71 29.40
CA SER A 169 18.49 2.89 29.23
C SER A 169 18.12 4.33 28.93
N SER A 170 17.41 4.56 27.82
CA SER A 170 16.44 5.64 27.65
C SER A 170 15.20 5.07 26.98
#